data_AF-A0A143YHJ3-F1
#
_entry.id   AF-A0A143YHJ3-F1
#
_cell.length_a   1.000
_cell.length_b   1.000
_cell.length_c   1.000
_cell.angle_alpha   90.00
_cell.angle_beta   90.00
_cell.angle_gamma   90.00
#
_symmetry.space_group_name_H-M   'P 1'
#
loop_
_entity.id
_entity.type
_entity.pdbx_description
1 polymer ?
#
loop_
_entity_poly.entity_id
_entity_poly.type
_entity_poly.pdbx_seq_one_letter_code
_entity_poly.pdbx_strand_id
1 'polypeptide(L)'
;MELMNKIKKYDNEEFLLFDWAQKQLEKTGDVREKEDWLMQSYGFSEDHCYTERSERHLILDDINTMKDIIAYAEINRYRETLLSEMSEEEKETVIPRIIDSLSELYAPPTAYAIKKDAIVLAWYLNNVANVWSLTEDLQAITRF
;
A
#
# COMPACT_ATOMS: atom_id res chain seq x y z
N MET A 1 -9.10 -9.05 11.10
CA MET A 1 -8.06 -9.98 11.57
C MET A 1 -7.15 -10.50 10.45
N GLU A 2 -7.63 -10.63 9.21
CA GLU A 2 -6.85 -11.18 8.08
C GLU A 2 -5.74 -10.25 7.56
N LEU A 3 -5.97 -8.93 7.49
CA LEU A 3 -4.97 -8.00 6.96
C LEU A 3 -3.70 -7.91 7.83
N MET A 4 -3.84 -7.89 9.15
CA MET A 4 -2.68 -7.85 10.05
C MET A 4 -1.77 -9.06 9.81
N ASN A 5 -2.35 -10.23 9.56
CA ASN A 5 -1.59 -11.44 9.22
C ASN A 5 -0.93 -11.34 7.83
N LYS A 6 -1.57 -10.66 6.87
CA LYS A 6 -1.00 -10.40 5.55
C LYS A 6 0.16 -9.41 5.61
N ILE A 7 0.02 -8.31 6.35
CA ILE A 7 1.11 -7.35 6.59
C ILE A 7 2.26 -8.07 7.30
N LYS A 8 1.98 -8.81 8.39
CA LYS A 8 2.97 -9.59 9.13
C LYS A 8 3.66 -10.70 8.33
N LYS A 9 3.05 -11.18 7.23
CA LYS A 9 3.66 -12.17 6.34
C LYS A 9 4.86 -11.59 5.59
N TYR A 10 4.79 -10.31 5.24
CA TYR A 10 5.79 -9.65 4.41
C TYR A 10 6.62 -8.61 5.18
N ASP A 11 6.21 -8.28 6.40
CA ASP A 11 6.81 -7.25 7.24
C ASP A 11 6.88 -7.71 8.71
N ASN A 12 8.04 -7.54 9.34
CA ASN A 12 8.24 -7.89 10.75
C ASN A 12 7.87 -6.75 11.70
N GLU A 13 7.50 -5.58 11.17
CA GLU A 13 7.13 -4.41 11.96
C GLU A 13 5.76 -4.60 12.65
N GLU A 14 5.66 -4.10 13.88
CA GLU A 14 4.41 -4.13 14.65
C GLU A 14 3.50 -2.95 14.27
N PHE A 15 2.76 -3.12 13.18
CA PHE A 15 1.75 -2.15 12.76
C PHE A 15 0.48 -2.21 13.62
N LEU A 16 -0.07 -1.03 13.89
CA LEU A 16 -1.40 -0.82 14.45
C LEU A 16 -2.38 -0.49 13.32
N LEU A 17 -3.50 -1.19 13.26
CA LEU A 17 -4.55 -0.93 12.29
C LEU A 17 -5.42 0.24 12.75
N PHE A 18 -5.80 1.09 11.81
CA PHE A 18 -6.82 2.08 12.07
C PHE A 18 -8.22 1.47 12.06
N ASP A 19 -9.08 1.90 12.98
CA ASP A 19 -10.45 1.40 13.12
C ASP A 19 -11.29 1.57 11.84
N TRP A 20 -11.08 2.65 11.09
CA TRP A 20 -11.78 2.88 9.82
C TRP A 20 -11.36 1.85 8.75
N ALA A 21 -10.10 1.46 8.76
CA ALA A 21 -9.55 0.57 7.76
C ALA A 21 -10.05 -0.86 7.96
N GLN A 22 -10.22 -1.29 9.21
CA GLN A 22 -10.86 -2.56 9.52
C GLN A 22 -12.27 -2.68 8.88
N LYS A 23 -13.07 -1.61 8.93
CA LYS A 23 -14.42 -1.58 8.33
C LYS A 23 -14.42 -1.59 6.81
N GLN A 24 -13.38 -1.05 6.17
CA GLN A 24 -13.23 -1.10 4.71
C GLN A 24 -12.83 -2.50 4.22
N LEU A 25 -12.01 -3.20 5.02
CA LEU A 25 -11.57 -4.57 4.73
C LEU A 25 -12.70 -5.59 4.83
N GLU A 26 -13.64 -5.39 5.76
CA GLU A 26 -14.84 -6.22 5.86
C GLU A 26 -15.75 -6.10 4.61
N LYS A 27 -15.59 -5.03 3.82
CA LYS A 27 -16.35 -4.79 2.59
C LYS A 27 -15.62 -5.24 1.32
N THR A 28 -14.35 -5.61 1.41
CA THR A 28 -13.61 -6.07 0.23
C THR A 28 -14.12 -7.46 -0.13
N GLY A 29 -14.64 -7.63 -1.34
CA GLY A 29 -15.17 -8.91 -1.84
C GLY A 29 -14.10 -10.00 -1.92
N ASP A 30 -14.50 -11.21 -2.30
CA ASP A 30 -13.60 -12.35 -2.38
C ASP A 30 -12.43 -12.07 -3.33
N VAL A 31 -11.21 -12.21 -2.82
CA VAL A 31 -9.97 -12.01 -3.58
C VAL A 31 -9.94 -12.92 -4.81
N ARG A 32 -10.46 -14.15 -4.70
CA ARG A 32 -10.51 -15.11 -5.80
C ARG A 32 -11.46 -14.66 -6.90
N GLU A 33 -12.63 -14.17 -6.54
CA GLU A 33 -13.61 -13.69 -7.52
C GLU A 33 -13.03 -12.54 -8.35
N LYS A 34 -12.34 -11.60 -7.69
CA LYS A 34 -11.68 -10.49 -8.38
C LYS A 34 -10.49 -10.96 -9.23
N GLU A 35 -9.72 -11.93 -8.75
CA GLU A 35 -8.62 -12.52 -9.50
C GLU A 35 -9.13 -13.23 -10.77
N ASP A 36 -10.14 -14.08 -10.64
CA ASP A 36 -10.76 -14.79 -11.77
C ASP A 36 -11.32 -13.80 -12.79
N TRP A 37 -11.95 -12.71 -12.33
CA TRP A 37 -12.43 -11.64 -13.20
C TRP A 37 -11.28 -10.94 -13.95
N LEU A 38 -10.18 -10.60 -13.27
CA LEU A 38 -9.00 -10.02 -13.91
C LEU A 38 -8.39 -10.97 -14.95
N MET A 39 -8.31 -12.26 -14.62
CA MET A 39 -7.79 -13.30 -15.51
C MET A 39 -8.64 -13.50 -16.78
N GLN A 40 -9.96 -13.28 -16.69
CA GLN A 40 -10.86 -13.31 -17.84
C GLN A 40 -10.86 -12.00 -18.64
N SER A 41 -10.66 -10.87 -17.98
CA SER A 41 -10.76 -9.54 -18.58
C SER A 41 -9.47 -9.10 -19.27
N TYR A 42 -8.33 -9.53 -18.74
CA TYR A 42 -7.01 -9.30 -19.31
C TYR A 42 -6.51 -10.65 -19.86
N GLY A 43 -6.65 -10.86 -21.17
CA GLY A 43 -6.10 -12.07 -21.80
C GLY A 43 -4.57 -12.07 -21.71
N PHE A 44 -3.98 -13.25 -21.51
CA PHE A 44 -2.57 -13.46 -21.83
C PHE A 44 -2.42 -13.31 -23.33
N SER A 45 -1.72 -12.28 -23.78
CA SER A 45 -1.63 -12.02 -25.20
C SER A 45 -0.75 -13.07 -25.87
N GLU A 46 -1.29 -13.80 -26.84
CA GLU A 46 -0.48 -14.25 -27.99
C GLU A 46 -0.20 -13.08 -28.96
N ASP A 47 -0.93 -11.94 -28.80
CA ASP A 47 -1.01 -10.85 -29.78
C ASP A 47 -0.38 -9.50 -29.36
N HIS A 48 0.40 -9.41 -28.27
CA HIS A 48 1.26 -8.24 -28.05
C HIS A 48 2.54 -8.36 -28.91
N CYS A 49 2.35 -8.43 -30.22
CA CYS A 49 3.38 -8.25 -31.24
C CYS A 49 3.87 -6.79 -31.23
N TYR A 50 4.64 -6.44 -30.21
CA TYR A 50 5.52 -5.28 -30.26
C TYR A 50 6.91 -5.79 -30.60
N THR A 51 7.25 -5.59 -31.87
CA THR A 51 8.58 -5.74 -32.45
C THR A 51 9.67 -5.29 -31.46
N GLU A 52 10.61 -6.19 -31.17
CA GLU A 52 11.86 -5.97 -30.42
C GLU A 52 11.75 -5.75 -28.89
N ARG A 53 10.77 -6.34 -28.20
CA ARG A 53 10.88 -6.53 -26.74
C ARG A 53 11.86 -7.68 -26.43
N SER A 54 12.87 -7.43 -25.59
CA SER A 54 13.79 -8.46 -25.08
C SER A 54 13.01 -9.60 -24.41
N GLU A 55 13.48 -10.85 -24.44
CA GLU A 55 12.86 -12.01 -23.78
C GLU A 55 12.39 -11.74 -22.32
N ARG A 56 13.09 -10.86 -21.58
CA ARG A 56 12.71 -10.43 -20.23
C ARG A 56 11.35 -9.73 -20.10
N HIS A 57 10.87 -9.07 -21.17
CA HIS A 57 9.57 -8.40 -21.17
C HIS A 57 8.41 -9.38 -21.39
N LEU A 58 8.65 -10.51 -22.08
CA LEU A 58 7.64 -11.55 -22.33
C LEU A 58 7.20 -12.23 -21.03
N ILE A 59 8.13 -12.39 -20.06
CA ILE A 59 7.82 -13.00 -18.76
C ILE A 59 6.79 -12.17 -17.98
N LEU A 60 6.79 -10.84 -18.11
CA LEU A 60 5.83 -9.99 -17.41
C LEU A 60 4.44 -10.01 -18.07
N ASP A 61 4.37 -10.26 -19.38
CA ASP A 61 3.09 -10.45 -20.08
C ASP A 61 2.38 -11.75 -19.62
N ASP A 62 3.15 -12.74 -19.15
CA ASP A 62 2.65 -13.98 -18.53
C ASP A 62 2.30 -13.84 -17.03
N ILE A 63 2.52 -12.67 -16.42
CA ILE A 63 2.10 -12.38 -15.04
C ILE A 63 0.94 -11.39 -15.10
N ASN A 64 -0.28 -11.90 -15.04
CA ASN A 64 -1.47 -11.08 -15.18
C ASN A 64 -1.81 -10.30 -13.90
N THR A 65 -1.67 -10.93 -12.73
CA THR A 65 -2.12 -10.36 -11.46
C THR A 65 -1.01 -10.27 -10.41
N MET A 66 -1.08 -9.24 -9.57
CA MET A 66 -0.32 -9.07 -8.34
C MET A 66 -1.25 -8.93 -7.16
N LYS A 67 -0.87 -9.46 -6.00
CA LYS A 67 -1.67 -9.50 -4.78
C LYS A 67 -0.97 -8.84 -3.62
N ASP A 68 -1.75 -8.51 -2.59
CA ASP A 68 -1.27 -7.97 -1.32
C ASP A 68 -0.40 -6.70 -1.53
N ILE A 69 -0.90 -5.76 -2.34
CA ILE A 69 -0.12 -4.57 -2.74
C ILE A 69 -0.16 -3.56 -1.60
N ILE A 70 1.02 -3.30 -1.02
CA ILE A 70 1.20 -2.38 0.11
C ILE A 70 2.13 -1.25 -0.31
N ALA A 71 1.76 -0.01 0.05
CA ALA A 71 2.63 1.14 -0.05
C ALA A 71 2.95 1.68 1.35
N TYR A 72 4.20 2.12 1.52
CA TYR A 72 4.69 2.69 2.77
C TYR A 72 5.13 4.13 2.58
N ALA A 73 4.92 4.95 3.60
CA ALA A 73 5.49 6.29 3.69
C ALA A 73 5.92 6.58 5.13
N GLU A 74 6.79 7.57 5.32
CA GLU A 74 7.28 7.96 6.64
C GLU A 74 7.04 9.43 6.89
N ILE A 75 6.54 9.74 8.09
CA ILE A 75 6.55 11.08 8.66
C ILE A 75 7.71 11.14 9.65
N ASN A 76 8.80 11.82 9.28
CA ASN A 76 9.96 12.01 10.14
C ASN A 76 10.12 13.46 10.64
N ARG A 77 9.21 14.34 10.24
CA ARG A 77 9.18 15.75 10.65
C ARG A 77 7.77 16.18 11.05
N TYR A 78 7.71 17.06 12.04
CA TYR A 78 6.51 17.83 12.34
C TYR A 78 6.88 19.31 12.34
N ARG A 79 6.30 20.06 11.39
CA ARG A 79 6.80 21.39 10.99
C ARG A 79 8.27 21.26 10.57
N GLU A 80 9.13 22.15 11.04
CA GLU A 80 10.55 22.17 10.69
C GLU A 80 11.43 21.24 11.55
N THR A 81 10.87 20.57 12.57
CA THR A 81 11.64 19.77 13.53
C THR A 81 11.59 18.28 13.18
N LEU A 82 12.75 17.60 13.20
CA LEU A 82 12.79 16.14 13.07
C LEU A 82 12.19 15.49 14.32
N LEU A 83 11.44 14.40 14.15
CA LEU A 83 10.97 13.61 15.29
C LEU A 83 12.15 13.08 16.11
N SER A 84 13.29 12.77 15.48
CA SER A 84 14.51 12.36 16.19
C SER A 84 15.10 13.44 17.11
N GLU A 85 14.77 14.71 16.88
CA GLU A 85 15.26 15.87 17.64
C GLU A 85 14.28 16.27 18.75
N MET A 86 13.06 15.74 18.74
CA MET A 86 12.06 16.02 19.77
C MET A 86 12.35 15.23 21.05
N SER A 87 12.08 15.86 22.19
CA SER A 87 11.99 15.19 23.47
C SER A 87 10.81 14.19 23.49
N GLU A 88 10.86 13.22 24.40
CA GLU A 88 9.77 12.24 24.54
C GLU A 88 8.45 12.91 24.95
N GLU A 89 8.48 13.94 25.80
CA GLU A 89 7.29 14.71 26.19
C GLU A 89 6.63 15.42 24.99
N GLU A 90 7.44 15.95 24.07
CA GLU A 90 6.95 16.54 22.82
C GLU A 90 6.32 15.48 21.91
N LYS A 91 6.97 14.31 21.78
CA LYS A 91 6.46 13.19 20.98
C LYS A 91 5.14 12.66 21.53
N GLU A 92 5.02 12.50 22.85
CA GLU A 92 3.78 12.07 23.51
C GLU A 92 2.60 13.02 23.22
N THR A 93 2.88 14.29 22.94
CA THR A 93 1.87 15.28 22.57
C THR A 93 1.60 15.30 21.06
N VAL A 94 2.64 15.23 20.25
CA VAL A 94 2.56 15.44 18.79
C VAL A 94 2.09 14.20 18.04
N ILE A 95 2.60 13.01 18.38
CA ILE A 95 2.34 11.78 17.64
C ILE A 95 0.84 11.41 17.64
N PRO A 96 0.11 11.43 18.79
CA PRO A 96 -1.32 11.13 18.79
C PRO A 96 -2.12 12.08 17.89
N ARG A 97 -1.77 13.38 17.90
CA ARG A 97 -2.45 14.37 17.04
C ARG A 97 -2.23 14.12 15.56
N ILE A 98 -1.00 13.74 15.17
CA ILE A 98 -0.73 13.35 13.79
C ILE A 98 -1.62 12.16 13.42
N ILE A 99 -1.61 11.11 14.26
CA ILE A 99 -2.37 9.87 14.02
C ILE A 99 -3.87 10.16 13.87
N ASP A 100 -4.45 10.95 14.76
CA ASP A 100 -5.87 11.31 14.73
C ASP A 100 -6.24 12.07 13.44
N SER A 101 -5.37 12.98 13.00
CA SER A 101 -5.58 13.78 11.78
C SER A 101 -5.42 12.98 10.48
N LEU A 102 -4.78 11.81 10.48
CA LEU A 102 -4.61 11.00 9.25
C LEU A 102 -5.95 10.51 8.68
N SER A 103 -6.98 10.42 9.52
CA SER A 103 -8.34 10.06 9.10
C SER A 103 -8.99 11.08 8.16
N GLU A 104 -8.49 12.33 8.13
CA GLU A 104 -9.02 13.43 7.31
C GLU A 104 -8.46 13.45 5.88
N LEU A 105 -7.47 12.60 5.59
CA LEU A 105 -6.91 12.48 4.25
C LEU A 105 -7.94 11.92 3.27
N TYR A 106 -7.88 12.34 2.00
CA TYR A 106 -8.73 11.78 0.94
C TYR A 106 -8.56 10.26 0.80
N ALA A 107 -7.32 9.78 0.94
CA ALA A 107 -6.97 8.37 0.99
C ALA A 107 -6.21 8.09 2.32
N PRO A 108 -6.92 7.81 3.42
CA PRO A 108 -6.28 7.61 4.71
C PRO A 108 -5.51 6.28 4.75
N PRO A 109 -4.39 6.22 5.50
CA PRO A 109 -3.63 4.98 5.67
C PRO A 109 -4.45 3.90 6.36
N THR A 110 -4.05 2.66 6.13
CA THR A 110 -4.68 1.47 6.70
C THR A 110 -4.08 1.10 8.06
N ALA A 111 -2.77 1.29 8.20
CA ALA A 111 -2.03 1.00 9.41
C ALA A 111 -0.92 2.02 9.65
N TYR A 112 -0.39 2.05 10.87
CA TYR A 112 0.79 2.84 11.21
C TYR A 112 1.69 2.11 12.22
N ALA A 113 2.96 2.47 12.25
CA ALA A 113 3.92 2.04 13.26
C ALA A 113 4.70 3.26 13.77
N ILE A 114 4.89 3.36 15.09
CA ILE A 114 5.66 4.44 15.72
C ILE A 114 7.08 3.92 15.93
N LYS A 115 8.04 4.54 15.27
CA LYS A 115 9.47 4.30 15.45
C LYS A 115 10.10 5.45 16.23
N LYS A 116 11.37 5.28 16.61
CA LYS A 116 12.12 6.26 17.40
C LYS A 116 12.18 7.65 16.74
N ASP A 117 12.26 7.69 15.42
CA ASP A 117 12.53 8.86 14.58
C ASP A 117 11.52 9.06 13.43
N ALA A 118 10.52 8.18 13.31
CA ALA A 118 9.52 8.25 12.26
C ALA A 118 8.19 7.65 12.69
N ILE A 119 7.10 8.11 12.07
CA ILE A 119 5.82 7.40 12.02
C ILE A 119 5.74 6.77 10.63
N VAL A 120 5.73 5.45 10.57
CA VAL A 120 5.57 4.72 9.31
C VAL A 120 4.08 4.52 9.06
N LEU A 121 3.61 4.86 7.87
CA LEU A 121 2.25 4.70 7.40
C LEU A 121 2.20 3.61 6.34
N ALA A 122 1.17 2.78 6.38
CA ALA A 122 0.94 1.73 5.39
C ALA A 122 -0.44 1.86 4.76
N TRP A 123 -0.50 1.81 3.44
CA TRP A 123 -1.73 1.69 2.66
C TRP A 123 -1.83 0.29 2.06
N TYR A 124 -2.98 -0.34 2.26
CA TYR A 124 -3.33 -1.54 1.52
C TYR A 124 -4.07 -1.13 0.24
N LEU A 125 -3.32 -0.98 -0.86
CA LEU A 125 -3.81 -0.38 -2.10
C LEU A 125 -4.72 -1.32 -2.88
N ASN A 126 -4.45 -2.63 -2.84
CA ASN A 126 -5.35 -3.61 -3.41
C ASN A 126 -5.09 -5.03 -2.93
N ASN A 127 -6.16 -5.83 -2.87
CA ASN A 127 -6.05 -7.27 -2.64
C ASN A 127 -5.50 -8.02 -3.87
N VAL A 128 -5.93 -7.59 -5.07
CA VAL A 128 -5.41 -8.05 -6.35
C VAL A 128 -5.57 -6.95 -7.40
N ALA A 129 -4.58 -6.78 -8.26
CA ALA A 129 -4.61 -5.87 -9.41
C ALA A 129 -3.93 -6.51 -10.62
N ASN A 130 -4.26 -6.06 -11.83
CA ASN A 130 -3.49 -6.41 -13.01
C ASN A 130 -2.12 -5.70 -12.96
N VAL A 131 -1.06 -6.38 -13.42
CA VAL A 131 0.32 -5.84 -13.34
C VAL A 131 0.46 -4.52 -14.06
N TRP A 132 -0.09 -4.40 -15.27
CA TRP A 132 0.02 -3.20 -16.08
C TRP A 132 -0.81 -2.05 -15.50
N SER A 133 -2.06 -2.31 -15.12
CA SER A 133 -2.91 -1.28 -14.50
C SER A 133 -2.28 -0.75 -13.19
N LEU A 134 -1.70 -1.64 -12.38
CA LEU A 134 -1.00 -1.23 -11.16
C LEU A 134 0.17 -0.29 -11.46
N THR A 135 0.97 -0.57 -12.49
CA THR A 135 2.09 0.31 -12.83
C THR A 135 1.63 1.70 -13.28
N GLU A 136 0.51 1.80 -13.99
CA GLU A 136 -0.08 3.08 -14.38
C GLU A 136 -0.58 3.86 -13.16
N ASP A 137 -1.30 3.19 -12.24
CA ASP A 137 -1.79 3.78 -11.00
C ASP A 137 -0.64 4.31 -10.13
N LEU A 138 0.44 3.54 -9.99
CA LEU A 138 1.63 3.96 -9.24
C LEU A 138 2.34 5.15 -9.90
N GLN A 139 2.43 5.17 -11.23
CA GLN A 139 3.02 6.31 -11.93
C GLN A 139 2.25 7.62 -11.66
N ALA A 140 0.91 7.56 -11.62
CA ALA A 140 0.08 8.73 -11.32
C ALA A 140 0.39 9.32 -9.94
N ILE A 141 0.78 8.50 -8.96
CA ILE A 141 1.15 8.93 -7.60
C ILE A 141 2.54 9.59 -7.56
N THR A 142 3.44 9.22 -8.48
CA THR A 142 4.85 9.68 -8.49
C THR A 142 5.14 10.93 -9.34
N ARG A 143 4.15 11.45 -10.08
CA ARG A 143 4.32 12.65 -10.91
C ARG A 143 4.27 13.92 -10.04
N PHE A 144 5.43 14.52 -9.82
CA PHE A 144 5.61 15.86 -9.25
C PHE A 144 5.95 16.87 -10.34
#